data_AF-A0A6P0VQX5-F1
#
_entry.id   AF-A0A6P0VQX5-F1
#
_cell.length_a   1.000
_cell.length_b   1.000
_cell.length_c   1.000
_cell.angle_alpha   90.00
_cell.angle_beta   90.00
_cell.angle_gamma   90.00
#
_symmetry.space_group_name_H-M   'P 1'
#
loop_
_entity.id
_entity.type
_entity.pdbx_description
1 polymer ?
#
loop_
_entity_poly.entity_id
_entity_poly.type
_entity_poly.pdbx_seq_one_letter_code
_entity_poly.pdbx_strand_id
1 'polypeptide(L)'
;ERVKLLTIMAAEANLPPYFYTLGEIGRRGKMDIPKRSHLIQALQTMGYRASPTHINAQAIKTDADISTCIIAGKENLEFRI
;
A
#
# COMPACT_ATOMS: atom_id res chain seq x y z
N GLU A 1 14.40 -17.65 -2.12
CA GLU A 1 13.88 -16.79 -1.02
C GLU A 1 14.64 -15.49 -0.82
N ARG A 2 15.97 -15.48 -0.68
CA ARG A 2 16.76 -14.25 -0.42
C ARG A 2 16.59 -13.15 -1.48
N VAL A 3 16.51 -13.53 -2.76
CA VAL A 3 16.29 -12.58 -3.86
C VAL A 3 15.00 -11.78 -3.69
N LYS A 4 13.89 -12.44 -3.30
CA LYS A 4 12.59 -11.78 -3.11
C LYS A 4 12.61 -10.74 -1.99
N LEU A 5 13.28 -11.06 -0.88
CA LEU A 5 13.45 -10.12 0.23
C LEU A 5 14.25 -8.89 -0.22
N LEU A 6 15.38 -9.11 -0.90
CA LEU A 6 16.22 -8.02 -1.41
C LEU A 6 15.48 -7.16 -2.44
N THR A 7 14.65 -7.75 -3.30
CA THR A 7 13.79 -7.00 -4.24
C THR A 7 12.82 -6.08 -3.50
N ILE A 8 12.20 -6.55 -2.42
CA ILE A 8 11.30 -5.72 -1.61
C ILE A 8 12.09 -4.59 -0.95
N MET A 9 13.23 -4.90 -0.32
CA MET A 9 14.09 -3.92 0.34
C MET A 9 14.58 -2.84 -0.63
N ALA A 10 14.99 -3.23 -1.84
CA ALA A 10 15.43 -2.28 -2.87
C ALA A 10 14.30 -1.35 -3.33
N ALA A 11 13.08 -1.88 -3.50
CA ALA A 11 11.92 -1.08 -3.89
C ALA A 11 11.50 -0.08 -2.81
N GLU A 12 11.60 -0.46 -1.52
CA GLU A 12 11.18 0.39 -0.40
C GLU A 12 12.27 1.38 0.08
N ALA A 13 13.52 1.23 -0.36
CA ALA A 13 14.69 1.95 0.17
C ALA A 13 14.57 3.47 -0.01
N ASN A 14 13.97 3.92 -1.10
CA ASN A 14 13.85 5.34 -1.46
C ASN A 14 12.50 5.96 -1.04
N LEU A 15 11.67 5.22 -0.32
CA LEU A 15 10.39 5.69 0.21
C LEU A 15 10.56 6.32 1.61
N PRO A 16 9.71 7.29 1.99
CA PRO A 16 9.80 7.97 3.28
C PRO A 16 9.72 7.00 4.46
N PRO A 17 10.22 7.37 5.66
CA PRO A 17 10.15 6.49 6.82
C PRO A 17 8.71 6.07 7.17
N TYR A 18 8.59 4.99 7.94
CA TYR A 18 7.32 4.37 8.35
C TYR A 18 6.54 3.69 7.21
N PHE A 19 5.39 3.12 7.55
CA PHE A 19 4.49 2.40 6.64
C PHE A 19 3.05 2.49 7.16
N TYR A 20 2.09 2.23 6.29
CA TYR A 20 0.68 2.11 6.67
C TYR A 20 0.25 0.65 6.67
N THR A 21 -0.41 0.20 7.74
CA THR A 21 -1.04 -1.12 7.76
C THR A 21 -2.36 -1.07 6.99
N LEU A 22 -2.67 -2.15 6.29
CA LEU A 22 -3.93 -2.26 5.52
C LEU A 22 -5.15 -2.17 6.44
N GLY A 23 -5.03 -2.71 7.66
CA GLY A 23 -6.06 -2.61 8.69
C GLY A 23 -6.33 -1.17 9.11
N GLU A 24 -5.29 -0.34 9.26
CA GLU A 24 -5.46 1.07 9.62
C GLU A 24 -6.13 1.87 8.48
N ILE A 25 -5.77 1.57 7.24
CA ILE A 25 -6.39 2.16 6.05
C ILE A 25 -7.88 1.80 5.98
N GLY A 26 -8.23 0.51 6.14
CA GLY A 26 -9.63 0.07 6.17
C GLY A 26 -10.43 0.70 7.31
N ARG A 27 -9.86 0.70 8.53
CA ARG A 27 -10.47 1.28 9.73
C ARG A 27 -10.75 2.77 9.58
N ARG A 28 -9.77 3.57 9.11
CA ARG A 28 -9.96 5.01 8.88
C ARG A 28 -10.88 5.31 7.70
N GLY A 29 -10.82 4.47 6.65
CA GLY A 29 -11.66 4.58 5.47
C GLY A 29 -13.12 4.14 5.68
N LYS A 30 -13.42 3.48 6.81
CA LYS A 30 -14.71 2.81 7.08
C LYS A 30 -15.07 1.84 5.95
N MET A 31 -14.09 1.05 5.52
CA MET A 31 -14.21 0.11 4.42
C MET A 31 -13.54 -1.21 4.76
N ASP A 32 -13.83 -2.24 3.98
CA ASP A 32 -13.11 -3.51 4.06
C ASP A 32 -11.61 -3.31 3.82
N ILE A 33 -10.81 -4.18 4.43
CA ILE A 33 -9.35 -4.13 4.28
C ILE A 33 -9.00 -4.34 2.79
N PRO A 34 -8.34 -3.37 2.13
CA PRO A 34 -8.01 -3.50 0.72
C PRO A 34 -6.95 -4.58 0.49
N LYS A 35 -7.02 -5.28 -0.64
CA LYS A 35 -5.94 -6.19 -1.05
C LYS A 35 -4.66 -5.39 -1.26
N ARG A 36 -3.56 -5.84 -0.67
CA ARG A 36 -2.26 -5.14 -0.70
C ARG A 36 -1.81 -4.79 -2.13
N SER A 37 -1.87 -5.76 -3.04
CA SER A 37 -1.45 -5.58 -4.43
C SER A 37 -2.30 -4.54 -5.16
N HIS A 38 -3.61 -4.55 -4.94
CA HIS A 38 -4.54 -3.61 -5.56
C HIS A 38 -4.31 -2.18 -5.06
N LEU A 39 -4.11 -2.02 -3.76
CA LEU A 39 -3.80 -0.71 -3.18
C LEU A 39 -2.48 -0.13 -3.73
N ILE A 40 -1.43 -0.96 -3.80
CA ILE A 40 -0.15 -0.56 -4.40
C ILE A 40 -0.36 -0.13 -5.85
N GLN A 41 -1.10 -0.93 -6.63
CA GLN A 41 -1.36 -0.63 -8.03
C GLN A 41 -2.15 0.68 -8.20
N ALA A 42 -3.19 0.92 -7.39
CA ALA A 42 -3.94 2.17 -7.45
C ALA A 42 -3.08 3.38 -7.12
N LEU A 43 -2.27 3.31 -6.06
CA LEU A 43 -1.33 4.39 -5.72
C LEU A 43 -0.34 4.67 -6.86
N GLN A 44 0.18 3.62 -7.50
CA GLN A 44 1.06 3.75 -8.67
C GLN A 44 0.34 4.36 -9.87
N THR A 45 -0.90 3.96 -10.15
CA THR A 45 -1.75 4.56 -11.19
C THR A 45 -2.04 6.05 -10.92
N MET A 46 -2.18 6.43 -9.65
CA MET A 46 -2.34 7.82 -9.21
C MET A 46 -1.03 8.63 -9.24
N GLY A 47 0.10 8.03 -9.62
CA GLY A 47 1.40 8.69 -9.74
C GLY A 47 2.25 8.67 -8.46
N TYR A 48 1.82 7.97 -7.42
CA TYR A 48 2.59 7.80 -6.18
C TYR A 48 3.52 6.61 -6.26
N ARG A 49 4.62 6.66 -5.53
CA ARG A 49 5.49 5.49 -5.36
C ARG A 49 4.90 4.65 -4.23
N ALA A 50 4.65 3.38 -4.49
CA ALA A 50 4.17 2.45 -3.49
C ALA A 50 4.86 1.09 -3.63
N SER A 51 5.18 0.47 -2.49
CA SER A 51 5.78 -0.85 -2.44
C SER A 51 5.23 -1.68 -1.27
N PRO A 52 5.38 -3.01 -1.32
CA PRO A 52 5.37 -3.83 -0.11
C PRO A 52 6.47 -3.34 0.85
N THR A 53 6.33 -3.65 2.13
CA THR A 53 7.44 -3.54 3.07
C THR A 53 7.93 -4.89 3.56
N HIS A 54 9.24 -5.01 3.81
CA HIS A 54 9.82 -6.20 4.40
C HIS A 54 9.46 -6.37 5.89
N ILE A 55 9.02 -5.29 6.56
CA ILE A 55 8.74 -5.27 8.00
C ILE A 55 7.41 -5.97 8.32
N ASN A 56 6.38 -5.76 7.51
CA ASN A 56 5.04 -6.26 7.78
C ASN A 56 4.31 -6.64 6.47
N ALA A 57 3.88 -7.91 6.38
CA ALA A 57 3.17 -8.43 5.21
C ALA A 57 1.80 -7.77 4.96
N GLN A 58 1.16 -7.22 6.00
CA GLN A 58 -0.11 -6.49 5.97
C GLN A 58 0.09 -4.96 5.97
N ALA A 59 1.19 -4.50 5.38
CA ALA A 59 1.48 -3.08 5.24
C ALA A 59 2.02 -2.72 3.85
N ILE A 60 1.91 -1.43 3.53
CA ILE A 60 2.51 -0.80 2.35
C ILE A 60 3.35 0.40 2.78
N LYS A 61 4.34 0.71 1.97
CA LYS A 61 5.12 1.93 2.07
C LYS A 61 4.82 2.79 0.85
N THR A 62 4.66 4.09 1.04
CA THR A 62 4.36 5.03 -0.04
C THR A 62 4.75 6.44 0.33
N ASP A 63 4.92 7.32 -0.66
CA ASP A 63 5.01 8.76 -0.47
C ASP A 63 3.66 9.49 -0.52
N ALA A 64 2.56 8.75 -0.69
CA ALA A 64 1.21 9.27 -0.50
C ALA A 64 0.88 9.47 0.98
N ASP A 65 0.05 10.46 1.28
CA ASP A 65 -0.51 10.61 2.63
C ASP A 65 -1.60 9.56 2.92
N ILE A 66 -1.98 9.45 4.20
CA ILE A 66 -2.99 8.48 4.64
C ILE A 66 -4.37 8.72 3.97
N SER A 67 -4.72 9.97 3.66
CA SER A 67 -5.98 10.32 3.02
C SER A 67 -6.04 9.76 1.60
N THR A 68 -4.95 9.90 0.86
CA THR A 68 -4.77 9.34 -0.49
C THR A 68 -4.81 7.81 -0.46
N CYS A 69 -4.17 7.19 0.55
CA CYS A 69 -4.24 5.74 0.74
C CYS A 69 -5.67 5.24 0.95
N ILE A 70 -6.50 6.02 1.66
CA ILE A 70 -7.91 5.70 1.87
C ILE A 70 -8.70 5.82 0.55
N ILE A 71 -8.48 6.88 -0.23
CA ILE A 71 -9.11 7.09 -1.54
C ILE A 71 -8.78 5.92 -2.48
N ALA A 72 -7.49 5.60 -2.63
CA ALA A 72 -7.01 4.49 -3.46
C ALA A 72 -7.58 3.12 -3.05
N GLY A 73 -7.82 2.93 -1.75
CA GLY A 73 -8.44 1.71 -1.22
C GLY A 73 -9.93 1.61 -1.53
N LYS A 74 -10.66 2.74 -1.61
CA LYS A 74 -12.09 2.78 -1.94
C LYS A 74 -12.36 2.52 -3.42
N GLU A 75 -11.61 3.15 -4.32
CA GLU A 75 -11.78 2.98 -5.77
C GLU A 75 -11.63 1.52 -6.20
N ASN A 76 -10.83 0.74 -5.49
CA ASN A 76 -10.64 -0.70 -5.75
C ASN A 76 -11.79 -1.60 -5.26
N LEU A 77 -12.66 -1.13 -4.37
CA LEU A 77 -13.82 -1.90 -3.93
C LEU A 77 -14.98 -1.80 -4.93
N GLU A 78 -15.06 -0.72 -5.70
CA GLU A 78 -16.13 -0.54 -6.71
C GLU A 78 -15.94 -1.44 -7.94
N PHE A 79 -14.70 -1.83 -8.28
CA PHE A 79 -14.43 -2.82 -9.35
C PHE A 79 -14.77 -4.27 -8.98
N ARG A 80 -15.36 -4.53 -7.80
CA ARG A 80 -15.75 -5.87 -7.33
C ARG A 80 -17.25 -6.18 -7.47
N ILE A 81 -18.01 -5.33 -8.16
CA ILE A 81 -19.45 -5.49 -8.41
C ILE A 81 -19.67 -5.90 -9.88
#